data_AF-A0A832N134-F1
#
_entry.id   AF-A0A832N134-F1
#
_cell.length_a   1.000
_cell.length_b   1.000
_cell.length_c   1.000
_cell.angle_alpha   90.00
_cell.angle_beta   90.00
_cell.angle_gamma   90.00
#
_symmetry.space_group_name_H-M   'P 1'
#
loop_
_entity.id
_entity.type
_entity.pdbx_description
1 polymer ?
#
loop_
_entity_poly.entity_id
_entity_poly.type
_entity_poly.pdbx_seq_one_letter_code
_entity_poly.pdbx_strand_id
1 'polypeptide(L)'
;TKKLESALGKLEVILAAKDAPALLPIDSMVTANEFVGNSEDIHKTLTLIETLIAKGKVQEARTLMLPLQSEIDITVVSLPLATYPDALKLAAKYVHDNKLDKAHDVLVTALSTFTKVTEIVPIPLLKATDLIEASSVIAKDDKKRALAYLDAANESLKVAHDLGYVSKSTTTYKMMEDQIEAVKKEINGPNKAEKLFETLKASLKEFKEKVFSEKSSNEKK
;
A
#
# COMPACT_ATOMS: atom_id res chain seq x y z
N THR A 1 3.18 26.64 -30.36
CA THR A 1 3.59 25.26 -30.70
C THR A 1 4.90 24.83 -30.04
N LYS A 2 5.90 25.71 -29.87
CA LYS A 2 7.20 25.39 -29.22
C LYS A 2 7.17 24.46 -28.00
N LYS A 3 6.23 24.63 -27.06
CA LYS A 3 6.09 23.75 -25.90
C LYS A 3 5.66 22.31 -26.27
N LEU A 4 4.76 22.17 -27.24
CA LEU A 4 4.31 20.86 -27.76
C LEU A 4 5.44 20.17 -28.52
N GLU A 5 6.15 20.90 -29.38
CA GLU A 5 7.32 20.39 -30.11
C GLU A 5 8.41 19.90 -29.15
N SER A 6 8.70 20.67 -28.09
CA SER A 6 9.66 20.27 -27.06
C SER A 6 9.21 19.03 -26.28
N ALA A 7 7.93 18.93 -25.91
CA ALA A 7 7.40 17.76 -25.23
C ALA A 7 7.47 16.51 -26.11
N LEU A 8 7.10 16.63 -27.40
CA LEU A 8 7.22 15.56 -28.38
C LEU A 8 8.67 15.09 -28.53
N GLY A 9 9.61 16.01 -28.69
CA GLY A 9 11.03 15.65 -28.82
C GLY A 9 11.54 14.85 -27.61
N LYS A 10 11.13 15.21 -26.39
CA LYS A 10 11.46 14.45 -25.17
C LYS A 10 10.86 13.05 -25.18
N LEU A 11 9.61 12.89 -25.61
CA LEU A 11 8.94 11.60 -25.67
C LEU A 11 9.55 10.67 -26.73
N GLU A 12 9.93 11.21 -27.89
CA GLU A 12 10.59 10.43 -28.95
C GLU A 12 11.94 9.85 -28.48
N VAL A 13 12.70 10.60 -27.66
CA VAL A 13 13.95 10.09 -27.05
C VAL A 13 13.67 8.90 -26.12
N ILE A 14 12.58 8.96 -25.34
CA ILE A 14 12.19 7.87 -24.43
C ILE A 14 11.71 6.65 -25.23
N LEU A 15 10.91 6.86 -26.27
CA LEU A 15 10.39 5.80 -27.14
C LEU A 15 11.48 5.09 -27.95
N ALA A 16 12.61 5.76 -28.21
CA ALA A 16 13.75 5.15 -28.88
C ALA A 16 14.51 4.11 -28.02
N ALA A 17 14.23 4.05 -26.71
CA ALA A 17 14.81 3.03 -25.85
C ALA A 17 14.26 1.63 -26.19
N LYS A 18 15.14 0.63 -26.23
CA LYS A 18 14.79 -0.78 -26.52
C LYS A 18 13.67 -1.31 -25.61
N ASP A 19 13.68 -0.88 -24.35
CA ASP A 19 12.74 -1.30 -23.31
C ASP A 19 11.86 -0.12 -22.84
N ALA A 20 11.42 0.73 -23.78
CA ALA A 20 10.53 1.84 -23.46
C ALA A 20 9.26 1.34 -22.75
N PRO A 21 8.87 1.93 -21.60
CA PRO A 21 7.74 1.45 -20.84
C PRO A 21 6.42 1.80 -21.55
N ALA A 22 5.35 1.04 -21.29
CA ALA A 22 4.02 1.39 -21.79
C ALA A 22 3.45 2.62 -21.07
N LEU A 23 3.76 2.75 -19.78
CA LEU A 23 3.37 3.84 -18.89
C LEU A 23 4.63 4.52 -18.37
N LEU A 24 4.78 5.83 -18.60
CA LEU A 24 5.89 6.62 -18.08
C LEU A 24 5.48 7.29 -16.77
N PRO A 25 6.07 6.94 -15.62
CA PRO A 25 5.85 7.66 -14.37
C PRO A 25 6.30 9.12 -14.50
N ILE A 26 5.41 10.05 -14.15
CA ILE A 26 5.68 11.49 -14.24
C ILE A 26 5.55 12.21 -12.91
N ASP A 27 4.86 11.60 -11.94
CA ASP A 27 4.67 12.14 -10.61
C ASP A 27 4.48 11.00 -9.61
N SER A 28 4.91 11.23 -8.38
CA SER A 28 4.68 10.32 -7.26
C SER A 28 4.41 11.07 -5.96
N MET A 29 3.46 10.54 -5.19
CA MET A 29 3.05 11.09 -3.91
C MET A 29 3.01 9.98 -2.88
N VAL A 30 3.55 10.26 -1.69
CA VAL A 30 3.52 9.36 -0.55
C VAL A 30 2.71 10.01 0.56
N THR A 31 1.68 9.31 1.04
CA THR A 31 0.84 9.75 2.18
C THR A 31 0.89 8.68 3.25
N ALA A 32 1.18 9.06 4.49
CA ALA A 32 1.12 8.15 5.62
C ALA A 32 -0.11 8.50 6.46
N ASN A 33 -1.04 7.55 6.56
CA ASN A 33 -2.22 7.63 7.40
C ASN A 33 -2.02 6.65 8.55
N GLU A 34 -2.02 7.13 9.79
CA GLU A 34 -1.81 6.27 10.96
C GLU A 34 -3.05 6.28 11.85
N PHE A 35 -3.57 5.08 12.13
CA PHE A 35 -4.61 4.91 13.14
C PHE A 35 -4.00 5.08 14.54
N VAL A 36 -4.57 5.99 15.33
CA VAL A 36 -4.18 6.22 16.73
C VAL A 36 -5.16 5.47 17.63
N GLY A 37 -4.79 4.27 18.06
CA GLY A 37 -5.58 3.41 18.92
C GLY A 37 -5.07 1.97 18.90
N ASN A 38 -5.84 1.06 19.49
CA ASN A 38 -5.55 -0.37 19.53
C ASN A 38 -6.68 -1.21 18.88
N SER A 39 -6.53 -2.52 18.86
CA SER A 39 -7.53 -3.47 18.35
C SER A 39 -8.92 -3.30 19.00
N GLU A 40 -8.97 -3.05 20.31
CA GLU A 40 -10.23 -2.83 21.04
C GLU A 40 -10.95 -1.56 20.57
N ASP A 41 -10.21 -0.48 20.32
CA ASP A 41 -10.76 0.78 19.81
C ASP A 41 -11.36 0.60 18.40
N ILE A 42 -10.70 -0.19 17.55
CA ILE A 42 -11.20 -0.53 16.21
C ILE A 42 -12.52 -1.29 16.33
N HIS A 43 -12.58 -2.35 17.15
CA HIS A 43 -13.81 -3.12 17.34
C HIS A 43 -14.98 -2.26 17.86
N LYS A 44 -14.74 -1.42 18.88
CA LYS A 44 -15.76 -0.48 19.38
C LYS A 44 -16.27 0.44 18.27
N THR A 45 -15.37 0.96 17.45
CA THR A 45 -15.72 1.85 16.33
C THR A 45 -16.54 1.11 15.28
N LEU A 46 -16.15 -0.12 14.91
CA LEU A 46 -16.88 -0.97 13.97
C LEU A 46 -18.30 -1.29 14.46
N THR A 47 -18.48 -1.67 15.73
CA THR A 47 -19.81 -1.92 16.31
C THR A 47 -20.71 -0.67 16.28
N LEU A 48 -20.13 0.51 16.51
CA LEU A 48 -20.86 1.77 16.39
C LEU A 48 -21.25 2.06 14.94
N ILE A 49 -20.33 1.85 13.98
CA ILE A 49 -20.61 1.97 12.55
C ILE A 49 -21.76 1.06 12.13
N GLU A 50 -21.73 -0.22 12.51
CA GLU A 50 -22.80 -1.20 12.24
C GLU A 50 -24.15 -0.71 12.77
N THR A 51 -24.17 -0.19 14.01
CA THR A 51 -25.38 0.37 14.62
C THR A 51 -25.91 1.59 13.86
N LEU A 52 -25.03 2.48 13.40
CA LEU A 52 -25.41 3.66 12.62
C LEU A 52 -25.95 3.28 11.25
N ILE A 53 -25.31 2.34 10.56
CA ILE A 53 -25.75 1.81 9.26
C ILE A 53 -27.13 1.14 9.41
N ALA A 54 -27.33 0.31 10.44
CA ALA A 54 -28.63 -0.33 10.72
C ALA A 54 -29.75 0.70 10.96
N LYS A 55 -29.43 1.90 11.42
CA LYS A 55 -30.36 3.03 11.61
C LYS A 55 -30.47 3.95 10.39
N GLY A 56 -29.83 3.64 9.26
CA GLY A 56 -29.83 4.46 8.05
C GLY A 56 -28.99 5.75 8.15
N LYS A 57 -28.17 5.90 9.21
CA LYS A 57 -27.33 7.09 9.46
C LYS A 57 -26.01 7.02 8.71
N VAL A 58 -26.09 6.97 7.38
CA VAL A 58 -24.93 6.72 6.50
C VAL A 58 -23.82 7.78 6.66
N GLN A 59 -24.18 9.06 6.81
CA GLN A 59 -23.18 10.13 6.91
C GLN A 59 -22.41 10.11 8.25
N GLU A 60 -23.08 9.76 9.36
CA GLU A 60 -22.43 9.58 10.65
C GLU A 60 -21.47 8.38 10.62
N ALA A 61 -21.92 7.25 10.05
CA ALA A 61 -21.09 6.06 9.88
C ALA A 61 -19.86 6.33 9.00
N ARG A 62 -20.02 7.07 7.89
CA ARG A 62 -18.91 7.42 6.99
C ARG A 62 -17.80 8.18 7.71
N THR A 63 -18.17 9.14 8.56
CA THR A 63 -17.19 9.94 9.34
C THR A 63 -16.34 9.07 10.27
N LEU A 64 -16.92 8.01 10.84
CA LEU A 64 -16.21 7.07 11.71
C LEU A 64 -15.37 6.05 10.94
N MET A 65 -15.77 5.69 9.72
CA MET A 65 -15.07 4.70 8.90
C MET A 65 -13.82 5.27 8.22
N LEU A 66 -13.83 6.54 7.81
CA LEU A 66 -12.69 7.19 7.15
C LEU A 66 -11.35 7.12 7.91
N PRO A 67 -11.30 7.31 9.26
CA PRO A 67 -10.05 7.20 10.00
C PRO A 67 -9.61 5.75 10.30
N LEU A 68 -10.41 4.72 9.99
CA LEU A 68 -10.04 3.31 10.19
C LEU A 68 -9.06 2.84 9.09
N GLN A 69 -7.86 3.41 9.11
CA GLN A 69 -6.77 3.07 8.20
C GLN A 69 -5.42 3.30 8.90
N SER A 70 -4.45 2.43 8.63
CA SER A 70 -3.08 2.55 9.12
C SER A 70 -2.13 2.06 8.03
N GLU A 71 -1.81 2.94 7.10
CA GLU A 71 -1.15 2.61 5.84
C GLU A 71 -0.32 3.77 5.26
N ILE A 72 0.63 3.39 4.41
CA ILE A 72 1.34 4.30 3.53
C ILE A 72 0.78 4.09 2.12
N ASP A 73 0.22 5.14 1.56
CA ASP A 73 -0.24 5.21 0.18
C ASP A 73 0.88 5.75 -0.70
N ILE A 74 1.33 4.94 -1.65
CA ILE A 74 2.28 5.33 -2.69
C ILE A 74 1.52 5.44 -3.99
N THR A 75 1.18 6.67 -4.37
CA THR A 75 0.50 6.98 -5.61
C THR A 75 1.52 7.33 -6.69
N VAL A 76 1.44 6.67 -7.85
CA VAL A 76 2.20 7.01 -9.05
C VAL A 76 1.24 7.41 -10.17
N VAL A 77 1.46 8.60 -10.74
CA VAL A 77 0.75 9.05 -11.94
C VAL A 77 1.64 8.79 -13.15
N SER A 78 1.09 8.08 -14.13
CA SER A 78 1.81 7.67 -15.33
C SER A 78 1.11 8.09 -16.61
N LEU A 79 1.92 8.49 -17.57
CA LEU A 79 1.51 8.91 -18.91
C LEU A 79 1.54 7.71 -19.87
N PRO A 80 0.47 7.45 -20.65
CA PRO A 80 0.46 6.37 -21.63
C PRO A 80 1.28 6.73 -22.87
N LEU A 81 2.42 6.06 -23.04
CA LEU A 81 3.36 6.37 -24.12
C LEU A 81 2.87 5.96 -25.50
N ALA A 82 1.91 5.03 -25.58
CA ALA A 82 1.33 4.59 -26.85
C ALA A 82 0.45 5.65 -27.52
N THR A 83 -0.26 6.48 -26.74
CA THR A 83 -1.31 7.37 -27.27
C THR A 83 -1.03 8.86 -27.05
N TYR A 84 -0.30 9.19 -25.98
CA TYR A 84 -0.05 10.59 -25.63
C TYR A 84 0.78 11.36 -26.67
N PRO A 85 1.84 10.79 -27.29
CA PRO A 85 2.57 11.48 -28.37
C PRO A 85 1.67 11.84 -29.56
N ASP A 86 0.75 10.95 -29.96
CA ASP A 86 -0.15 11.22 -31.08
C ASP A 86 -1.16 12.32 -30.75
N ALA A 87 -1.63 12.38 -29.51
CA ALA A 87 -2.46 13.49 -29.04
C ALA A 87 -1.71 14.83 -29.08
N LEU A 88 -0.42 14.86 -28.70
CA LEU A 88 0.40 16.08 -28.82
C LEU A 88 0.63 16.48 -30.29
N LYS A 89 0.84 15.51 -31.20
CA LYS A 89 0.95 15.76 -32.65
C LYS A 89 -0.35 16.37 -33.20
N LEU A 90 -1.50 15.84 -32.82
CA LEU A 90 -2.81 16.34 -33.23
C LEU A 90 -3.08 17.75 -32.66
N ALA A 91 -2.77 17.99 -31.39
CA ALA A 91 -2.89 19.30 -30.77
C ALA A 91 -1.99 20.34 -31.47
N ALA A 92 -0.74 19.98 -31.79
CA ALA A 92 0.18 20.86 -32.51
C ALA A 92 -0.35 21.24 -33.90
N LYS A 93 -0.93 20.28 -34.63
CA LYS A 93 -1.64 20.53 -35.89
C LYS A 93 -2.77 21.53 -35.72
N TYR A 94 -3.63 21.37 -34.71
CA TYR A 94 -4.72 22.31 -34.46
C TYR A 94 -4.24 23.71 -34.08
N VAL A 95 -3.13 23.83 -33.34
CA VAL A 95 -2.54 25.14 -33.06
C VAL A 95 -2.01 25.81 -34.33
N HIS A 96 -1.37 25.07 -35.24
CA HIS A 96 -0.95 25.60 -36.55
C HIS A 96 -2.13 26.05 -37.41
N ASP A 97 -3.25 25.32 -37.36
CA ASP A 97 -4.50 25.67 -38.04
C ASP A 97 -5.28 26.82 -37.37
N ASN A 98 -4.76 27.43 -36.29
CA ASN A 98 -5.45 28.42 -35.45
C ASN A 98 -6.79 27.93 -34.85
N LYS A 99 -6.94 26.61 -34.66
CA LYS A 99 -8.12 25.95 -34.05
C LYS A 99 -7.85 25.67 -32.57
N LEU A 100 -7.73 26.73 -31.76
CA LEU A 100 -7.28 26.63 -30.37
C LEU A 100 -8.21 25.79 -29.49
N ASP A 101 -9.53 25.89 -29.67
CA ASP A 101 -10.50 25.11 -28.89
C ASP A 101 -10.31 23.60 -29.12
N LYS A 102 -10.10 23.19 -30.38
CA LYS A 102 -9.83 21.78 -30.70
C LYS A 102 -8.49 21.30 -30.14
N ALA A 103 -7.48 22.16 -30.12
CA ALA A 103 -6.20 21.82 -29.51
C ALA A 103 -6.35 21.63 -27.99
N HIS A 104 -7.10 22.52 -27.33
CA HIS A 104 -7.42 22.42 -25.92
C HIS A 104 -8.15 21.11 -25.60
N ASP A 105 -9.20 20.78 -26.35
CA ASP A 105 -10.00 19.57 -26.12
C ASP A 105 -9.18 18.28 -26.26
N VAL A 106 -8.28 18.23 -27.26
CA VAL A 106 -7.35 17.10 -27.42
C VAL A 106 -6.42 16.99 -26.22
N LEU A 107 -5.88 18.10 -25.72
CA LEU A 107 -4.97 18.10 -24.57
C LEU A 107 -5.69 17.71 -23.27
N VAL A 108 -6.90 18.20 -23.03
CA VAL A 108 -7.72 17.81 -21.87
C VAL A 108 -8.06 16.32 -21.92
N THR A 109 -8.44 15.82 -23.10
CA THR A 109 -8.69 14.39 -23.31
C THR A 109 -7.44 13.58 -23.03
N ALA A 110 -6.28 14.00 -23.55
CA ALA A 110 -5.01 13.31 -23.32
C ALA A 110 -4.59 13.29 -21.84
N LEU A 111 -4.73 14.41 -21.12
CA LEU A 111 -4.46 14.48 -19.68
C LEU A 111 -5.36 13.55 -18.87
N SER A 112 -6.62 13.38 -19.32
CA SER A 112 -7.58 12.48 -18.67
C SER A 112 -7.25 11.00 -18.86
N THR A 113 -6.28 10.66 -19.72
CA THR A 113 -5.81 9.27 -19.93
C THR A 113 -4.68 8.86 -18.98
N PHE A 114 -4.20 9.76 -18.11
CA PHE A 114 -3.14 9.42 -17.17
C PHE A 114 -3.62 8.35 -16.19
N THR A 115 -2.81 7.30 -16.05
CA THR A 115 -3.09 6.20 -15.13
C THR A 115 -2.56 6.58 -13.75
N LYS A 116 -3.44 6.55 -12.75
CA LYS A 116 -3.07 6.74 -11.35
C LYS A 116 -3.14 5.38 -10.65
N VAL A 117 -1.98 4.85 -10.27
CA VAL A 117 -1.88 3.59 -9.51
C VAL A 117 -1.54 3.95 -8.06
N THR A 118 -2.22 3.33 -7.10
CA THR A 118 -1.88 3.49 -5.67
C THR A 118 -1.53 2.14 -5.06
N GLU A 119 -0.30 2.01 -4.61
CA GLU A 119 0.16 0.90 -3.79
C GLU A 119 -0.07 1.24 -2.32
N ILE A 120 -0.61 0.29 -1.55
CA ILE A 120 -0.96 0.48 -0.14
C ILE A 120 -0.07 -0.44 0.69
N VAL A 121 0.67 0.15 1.62
CA VAL A 121 1.59 -0.54 2.52
C VAL A 121 1.08 -0.42 3.97
N PRO A 122 0.43 -1.46 4.53
CA PRO A 122 -0.04 -1.47 5.91
C PRO A 122 1.08 -1.26 6.94
N ILE A 123 0.99 -0.16 7.69
CA ILE A 123 1.94 0.20 8.74
C ILE A 123 2.00 -0.86 9.87
N PRO A 124 0.88 -1.43 10.35
CA PRO A 124 0.93 -2.41 11.43
C PRO A 124 1.71 -3.69 11.05
N LEU A 125 1.71 -4.10 9.78
CA LEU A 125 2.52 -5.24 9.30
C LEU A 125 4.02 -4.92 9.27
N LEU A 126 4.38 -3.67 8.95
CA LEU A 126 5.77 -3.19 9.06
C LEU A 126 6.22 -3.18 10.52
N LYS A 127 5.41 -2.59 11.41
CA LYS A 127 5.68 -2.55 12.86
C LYS A 127 5.87 -3.95 13.45
N ALA A 128 4.98 -4.90 13.11
CA ALA A 128 5.11 -6.28 13.56
C ALA A 128 6.42 -6.92 13.08
N THR A 129 6.83 -6.66 11.83
CA THR A 129 8.10 -7.15 11.27
C THR A 129 9.28 -6.63 12.08
N ASP A 130 9.33 -5.33 12.31
CA ASP A 130 10.46 -4.69 13.00
C ASP A 130 10.54 -5.11 14.48
N LEU A 131 9.39 -5.27 15.14
CA LEU A 131 9.32 -5.73 16.53
C LEU A 131 9.77 -7.18 16.68
N ILE A 132 9.39 -8.07 15.75
CA ILE A 132 9.85 -9.47 15.74
C ILE A 132 11.36 -9.54 15.47
N GLU A 133 11.87 -8.73 14.54
CA GLU A 133 13.31 -8.64 14.28
C GLU A 133 14.06 -8.17 15.52
N ALA A 134 13.64 -7.05 16.11
CA ALA A 134 14.23 -6.52 17.33
C ALA A 134 14.18 -7.54 18.48
N SER A 135 13.05 -8.24 18.65
CA SER A 135 12.92 -9.29 19.66
C SER A 135 13.92 -10.42 19.44
N SER A 136 14.15 -10.84 18.19
CA SER A 136 15.06 -11.95 17.88
C SER A 136 16.51 -11.63 18.25
N VAL A 137 16.92 -10.36 18.09
CA VAL A 137 18.27 -9.88 18.41
C VAL A 137 18.49 -9.89 19.92
N ILE A 138 17.54 -9.41 20.71
CA ILE A 138 17.72 -9.19 22.16
C ILE A 138 17.29 -10.38 23.03
N ALA A 139 16.64 -11.40 22.46
CA ALA A 139 16.06 -12.52 23.22
C ALA A 139 17.04 -13.27 24.13
N LYS A 140 18.34 -13.25 23.81
CA LYS A 140 19.39 -13.86 24.62
C LYS A 140 19.82 -13.01 25.81
N ASP A 141 19.80 -11.70 25.65
CA ASP A 141 20.37 -10.74 26.59
C ASP A 141 19.31 -10.13 27.51
N ASP A 142 18.12 -9.85 26.97
CA ASP A 142 16.99 -9.24 27.70
C ASP A 142 15.67 -9.93 27.31
N LYS A 143 15.40 -11.05 28.00
CA LYS A 143 14.17 -11.82 27.79
C LYS A 143 12.91 -11.00 28.03
N LYS A 144 12.91 -10.13 29.04
CA LYS A 144 11.73 -9.33 29.40
C LYS A 144 11.37 -8.36 28.28
N ARG A 145 12.36 -7.67 27.73
CA ARG A 145 12.14 -6.75 26.62
C ARG A 145 11.81 -7.48 25.32
N ALA A 146 12.41 -8.64 25.07
CA ALA A 146 12.05 -9.48 23.93
C ALA A 146 10.56 -9.89 23.95
N LEU A 147 10.07 -10.34 25.11
CA LEU A 147 8.65 -10.67 25.29
C LEU A 147 7.74 -9.45 25.06
N ALA A 148 8.12 -8.27 25.57
CA ALA A 148 7.36 -7.04 25.35
C ALA A 148 7.29 -6.64 23.86
N TYR A 149 8.36 -6.86 23.08
CA TYR A 149 8.33 -6.65 21.63
C TYR A 149 7.43 -7.64 20.92
N LEU A 150 7.40 -8.90 21.33
CA LEU A 150 6.48 -9.90 20.79
C LEU A 150 5.02 -9.59 21.13
N ASP A 151 4.74 -9.07 22.33
CA ASP A 151 3.39 -8.60 22.70
C ASP A 151 2.95 -7.43 21.81
N ALA A 152 3.83 -6.44 21.60
CA ALA A 152 3.56 -5.31 20.72
C ALA A 152 3.43 -5.71 19.24
N ALA A 153 4.21 -6.71 18.79
CA ALA A 153 4.08 -7.26 17.44
C ALA A 153 2.72 -7.95 17.27
N ASN A 154 2.29 -8.72 18.26
CA ASN A 154 1.00 -9.39 18.26
C ASN A 154 -0.15 -8.38 18.22
N GLU A 155 -0.08 -7.30 19.01
CA GLU A 155 -1.07 -6.22 18.95
C GLU A 155 -1.09 -5.54 17.57
N SER A 156 0.08 -5.31 16.98
CA SER A 156 0.17 -4.74 15.63
C SER A 156 -0.46 -5.66 14.58
N LEU A 157 -0.33 -6.98 14.70
CA LEU A 157 -0.99 -7.94 13.82
C LEU A 157 -2.52 -7.93 13.99
N LYS A 158 -3.02 -7.79 15.22
CA LYS A 158 -4.47 -7.65 15.48
C LYS A 158 -5.03 -6.37 14.87
N VAL A 159 -4.35 -5.24 15.09
CA VAL A 159 -4.70 -3.97 14.43
C VAL A 159 -4.73 -4.14 12.91
N ALA A 160 -3.76 -4.87 12.33
CA ALA A 160 -3.75 -5.12 10.89
C ALA A 160 -4.98 -5.93 10.44
N HIS A 161 -5.31 -6.99 11.17
CA HIS A 161 -6.47 -7.84 10.92
C HIS A 161 -7.79 -7.07 11.04
N ASP A 162 -7.97 -6.29 12.09
CA ASP A 162 -9.22 -5.61 12.41
C ASP A 162 -9.49 -4.41 11.48
N LEU A 163 -8.42 -3.79 10.95
CA LEU A 163 -8.51 -2.82 9.86
C LEU A 163 -8.76 -3.47 8.49
N GLY A 164 -8.82 -4.80 8.41
CA GLY A 164 -9.18 -5.53 7.20
C GLY A 164 -8.04 -5.74 6.21
N TYR A 165 -6.77 -5.66 6.64
CA TYR A 165 -5.63 -5.97 5.78
C TYR A 165 -5.51 -7.49 5.58
N VAL A 166 -6.28 -8.02 4.64
CA VAL A 166 -6.33 -9.46 4.33
C VAL A 166 -5.24 -9.87 3.32
N SER A 167 -4.82 -11.13 3.39
CA SER A 167 -3.85 -11.75 2.48
C SER A 167 -4.44 -13.02 1.87
N LYS A 168 -4.16 -13.30 0.60
CA LYS A 168 -4.36 -14.62 -0.05
C LYS A 168 -3.23 -15.60 0.26
N SER A 169 -2.35 -15.29 1.21
CA SER A 169 -1.40 -16.28 1.73
C SER A 169 -2.12 -17.46 2.37
N THR A 170 -1.46 -18.61 2.36
CA THR A 170 -1.86 -19.74 3.21
C THR A 170 -1.60 -19.44 4.69
N THR A 171 -0.68 -18.52 4.98
CA THR A 171 -0.44 -17.97 6.31
C THR A 171 -1.61 -17.08 6.70
N THR A 172 -2.15 -17.28 7.90
CA THR A 172 -3.24 -16.48 8.47
C THR A 172 -2.73 -15.67 9.66
N TYR A 173 -3.49 -14.64 10.06
CA TYR A 173 -3.20 -13.91 11.30
C TYR A 173 -3.09 -14.84 12.50
N LYS A 174 -4.06 -15.74 12.67
CA LYS A 174 -4.05 -16.74 13.74
C LYS A 174 -2.78 -17.61 13.75
N MET A 175 -2.31 -18.04 12.57
CA MET A 175 -1.05 -18.80 12.48
C MET A 175 0.15 -17.99 12.97
N MET A 176 0.21 -16.68 12.65
CA MET A 176 1.28 -15.80 13.13
C MET A 176 1.18 -15.56 14.63
N GLU A 177 -0.03 -15.39 15.18
CA GLU A 177 -0.26 -15.30 16.63
C GLU A 177 0.21 -16.57 17.35
N ASP A 178 -0.15 -17.76 16.83
CA ASP A 178 0.27 -19.05 17.37
C ASP A 178 1.81 -19.22 17.34
N GLN A 179 2.45 -18.78 16.25
CA GLN A 179 3.91 -18.77 16.12
C GLN A 179 4.57 -17.82 17.13
N ILE A 180 4.01 -16.63 17.33
CA ILE A 180 4.48 -15.67 18.35
C ILE A 180 4.41 -16.31 19.74
N GLU A 181 3.29 -16.95 20.09
CA GLU A 181 3.13 -17.63 21.38
C GLU A 181 4.12 -18.80 21.54
N ALA A 182 4.42 -19.54 20.48
CA ALA A 182 5.45 -20.57 20.50
C ALA A 182 6.84 -19.98 20.78
N VAL A 183 7.19 -18.85 20.14
CA VAL A 183 8.45 -18.15 20.39
C VAL A 183 8.53 -17.66 21.84
N LYS A 184 7.47 -17.05 22.38
CA LYS A 184 7.42 -16.57 23.77
C LYS A 184 7.67 -17.70 24.78
N LYS A 185 7.07 -18.87 24.55
CA LYS A 185 7.29 -20.06 25.40
C LYS A 185 8.76 -20.49 25.38
N GLU A 186 9.39 -20.50 24.21
CA GLU A 186 10.77 -20.95 24.07
C GLU A 186 11.79 -19.95 24.62
N ILE A 187 11.52 -18.64 24.56
CA ILE A 187 12.37 -17.62 25.21
C ILE A 187 12.47 -17.89 26.73
N ASN A 188 11.38 -18.35 27.34
CA ASN A 188 11.33 -18.72 28.75
C ASN A 188 11.89 -20.15 29.01
N GLY A 189 12.03 -20.96 27.96
CA GLY A 189 12.49 -22.34 28.02
C GLY A 189 14.02 -22.49 27.99
N PRO A 190 14.50 -23.76 28.01
CA PRO A 190 15.92 -24.08 27.95
C PRO A 190 16.48 -24.11 26.53
N ASN A 191 15.66 -24.16 25.47
CA ASN A 191 16.17 -24.24 24.09
C ASN A 191 16.34 -22.86 23.44
N LYS A 192 16.97 -22.89 22.27
CA LYS A 192 17.20 -21.70 21.46
C LYS A 192 15.98 -21.41 20.58
N ALA A 193 15.28 -20.31 20.87
CA ALA A 193 14.17 -19.80 20.07
C ALA A 193 14.54 -19.38 18.63
N GLU A 194 15.83 -19.41 18.26
CA GLU A 194 16.38 -18.99 16.97
C GLU A 194 15.60 -19.57 15.78
N LYS A 195 15.37 -20.89 15.74
CA LYS A 195 14.64 -21.53 14.64
C LYS A 195 13.17 -21.09 14.56
N LEU A 196 12.54 -20.81 15.70
CA LEU A 196 11.16 -20.34 15.74
C LEU A 196 11.06 -18.90 15.23
N PHE A 197 12.03 -18.05 15.58
CA PHE A 197 12.13 -16.70 15.00
C PHE A 197 12.28 -16.74 13.48
N GLU A 198 13.18 -17.57 12.94
CA GLU A 198 13.36 -17.69 11.48
C GLU A 198 12.07 -18.13 10.78
N THR A 199 11.34 -19.08 11.37
CA THR A 199 10.05 -19.55 10.85
C THR A 199 9.00 -18.44 10.86
N LEU A 200 8.87 -17.73 11.98
CA LEU A 200 7.93 -16.61 12.13
C LEU A 200 8.23 -15.47 11.15
N LYS A 201 9.50 -15.09 11.01
CA LYS A 201 9.95 -14.06 10.04
C LYS A 201 9.62 -14.46 8.61
N ALA A 202 9.85 -15.73 8.25
CA ALA A 202 9.53 -16.24 6.92
C ALA A 202 8.02 -16.21 6.63
N SER A 203 7.19 -16.66 7.59
CA SER A 203 5.73 -16.61 7.47
C SER A 203 5.20 -15.18 7.31
N LEU A 204 5.70 -14.24 8.11
CA LEU A 204 5.30 -12.83 8.02
C LEU A 204 5.75 -12.19 6.69
N LYS A 205 6.95 -12.53 6.19
CA LYS A 205 7.43 -12.06 4.89
C LYS A 205 6.52 -12.53 3.76
N GLU A 206 6.20 -13.83 3.72
CA GLU A 206 5.29 -14.39 2.71
C GLU A 206 3.90 -13.75 2.78
N PHE A 207 3.37 -13.58 3.99
CA PHE A 207 2.08 -12.93 4.23
C PHE A 207 2.07 -11.52 3.64
N LYS A 208 3.08 -10.72 3.99
CA LYS A 208 3.23 -9.32 3.59
C LYS A 208 3.39 -9.15 2.07
N GLU A 209 4.21 -9.97 1.44
CA GLU A 209 4.40 -9.94 -0.02
C GLU A 209 3.08 -10.17 -0.77
N LYS A 210 2.21 -11.04 -0.25
CA LYS A 210 0.88 -11.28 -0.82
C LYS A 210 -0.10 -10.14 -0.56
N VAL A 211 -0.07 -9.52 0.63
CA VAL A 211 -0.85 -8.30 0.90
C VAL A 211 -0.46 -7.18 -0.06
N PHE A 212 0.83 -7.00 -0.35
CA PHE A 212 1.33 -5.90 -1.18
C PHE A 212 1.12 -6.17 -2.69
N SER A 213 1.32 -7.42 -3.14
CA SER A 213 1.19 -7.80 -4.56
C SER A 213 -0.25 -7.91 -5.07
N GLU A 214 -1.23 -8.05 -4.19
CA GLU A 214 -2.64 -8.13 -4.59
C GLU A 214 -3.21 -6.82 -5.14
N LYS A 215 -2.67 -5.67 -4.74
CA LYS A 215 -3.17 -4.36 -5.19
C LYS A 215 -2.59 -3.90 -6.54
N SER A 216 -1.44 -4.44 -6.96
CA SER A 216 -0.86 -4.17 -8.29
C SER A 216 -1.45 -5.04 -9.42
N SER A 217 -2.21 -6.09 -9.08
CA SER A 217 -2.77 -7.04 -10.06
C SER A 217 -4.27 -6.87 -10.34
N ASN A 218 -4.98 -6.05 -9.55
CA ASN A 218 -6.41 -5.75 -9.78
C ASN A 218 -6.68 -4.74 -10.91
N GLU A 219 -5.65 -4.23 -11.59
CA GLU A 219 -5.79 -3.30 -12.72
C GLU A 219 -5.57 -3.95 -14.11
N LYS A 220 -5.44 -5.28 -14.17
CA LYS A 220 -5.31 -6.03 -15.45
C LYS A 220 -6.63 -6.56 -16.02
N LYS A 221 -7.78 -5.98 -15.67
CA LYS A 221 -9.09 -6.32 -16.27
C LYS A 221 -9.70 -5.16 -17.00
#